data_AF-A0A832MVZ4-F1
#
_entry.id   AF-A0A832MVZ4-F1
#
_cell.length_a   1.000
_cell.length_b   1.000
_cell.length_c   1.000
_cell.angle_alpha   90.00
_cell.angle_beta   90.00
_cell.angle_gamma   90.00
#
_symmetry.space_group_name_H-M   'P 1'
#
loop_
_entity.id
_entity.type
_entity.pdbx_description
1 polymer ?
#
loop_
_entity_poly.entity_id
_entity_poly.type
_entity_poly.pdbx_seq_one_letter_code
_entity_poly.pdbx_strand_id
1 'polypeptide(L)'
;MPAINWKEKAAALLHDPVFKAFDIKSHESLANELCSIAGVPNIRGQEDIVGSSLDRIPLPNELYGRQIRVGMNELKYFIHPISGEKITVLEQELYSKIADENSQKKHTEELKNKIKMIREQNTDDEKFYHALWWELGYLTDFVGFMPADTRVPNHSIIDHLEITAALQSCKKGDQIDAALVMFAIGPVQELIAQARKTVDLWAGSYLLSYLTYKAIEFIGINYGFDNIIYPYLRGNAFVYRTLQRLGVTLFTEPLMDEKIASIPNVFLAIVPAWEAKKVINMCEEVVKKSWEELATDVL
;
A
#
# COMPACT_ATOMS: atom_id res chain seq x y z
N MET A 1 6.43 -20.64 -1.02
CA MET A 1 6.42 -19.39 -1.80
C MET A 1 7.86 -18.94 -2.00
N PRO A 2 8.18 -18.07 -2.96
CA PRO A 2 9.52 -17.49 -3.06
C PRO A 2 9.88 -16.78 -1.75
N ALA A 3 11.15 -16.81 -1.36
CA ALA A 3 11.60 -16.08 -0.20
C ALA A 3 11.56 -14.57 -0.51
N ILE A 4 10.77 -13.81 0.25
CA ILE A 4 10.67 -12.36 0.11
C ILE A 4 11.84 -11.70 0.83
N ASN A 5 12.49 -10.77 0.14
CA ASN A 5 13.48 -9.90 0.76
C ASN A 5 12.78 -8.66 1.33
N TRP A 6 12.34 -8.75 2.58
CA TRP A 6 11.62 -7.66 3.26
C TRP A 6 12.43 -6.36 3.39
N LYS A 7 13.77 -6.45 3.48
CA LYS A 7 14.63 -5.25 3.46
C LYS A 7 14.55 -4.51 2.14
N GLU A 8 14.52 -5.23 1.02
CA GLU A 8 14.40 -4.60 -0.30
C GLU A 8 12.99 -4.04 -0.53
N LYS A 9 11.94 -4.71 -0.04
CA LYS A 9 10.59 -4.15 -0.06
C LYS A 9 10.48 -2.88 0.81
N ALA A 10 11.10 -2.86 1.98
CA ALA A 10 11.15 -1.66 2.82
C ALA A 10 11.98 -0.55 2.18
N ALA A 11 13.08 -0.88 1.49
CA ALA A 11 13.82 0.07 0.67
C ALA A 11 12.95 0.67 -0.45
N ALA A 12 12.15 -0.16 -1.12
CA ALA A 12 11.19 0.31 -2.13
C ALA A 12 10.14 1.28 -1.55
N LEU A 13 9.72 1.13 -0.28
CA LEU A 13 8.84 2.10 0.38
C LEU A 13 9.55 3.41 0.79
N LEU A 14 10.88 3.42 0.88
CA LEU A 14 11.68 4.58 1.30
C LEU A 14 12.48 5.22 0.17
N HIS A 15 12.49 4.61 -1.02
CA HIS A 15 13.33 5.04 -2.14
C HIS A 15 13.03 6.48 -2.56
N ASP A 16 11.76 6.89 -2.44
CA ASP A 16 11.29 8.25 -2.62
C ASP A 16 10.65 8.75 -1.32
N PRO A 17 11.21 9.79 -0.69
CA PRO A 17 10.63 10.35 0.52
C PRO A 17 9.23 10.90 0.22
N VAL A 18 8.31 10.78 1.19
CA VAL A 18 6.97 11.39 1.13
C VAL A 18 7.00 12.87 0.76
N PHE A 19 8.09 13.55 1.12
CA PHE A 19 8.32 14.98 0.87
C PHE A 19 9.10 15.26 -0.43
N LYS A 20 9.26 14.29 -1.34
CA LYS A 20 9.97 14.42 -2.62
C LYS A 20 9.51 15.62 -3.44
N ALA A 21 8.21 15.90 -3.46
CA ALA A 21 7.65 17.02 -4.22
C ALA A 21 8.18 18.39 -3.73
N PHE A 22 8.61 18.50 -2.45
CA PHE A 22 9.16 19.74 -1.89
C PHE A 22 10.60 20.00 -2.33
N ASP A 23 11.45 18.96 -2.38
CA ASP A 23 12.85 19.10 -2.81
C ASP A 23 13.26 18.01 -3.81
N ILE A 24 12.87 18.25 -5.07
CA ILE A 24 13.22 17.39 -6.21
C ILE A 24 14.74 17.29 -6.40
N LYS A 25 15.57 18.22 -5.89
CA LYS A 25 17.02 18.20 -6.09
C LYS A 25 17.78 17.41 -5.01
N SER A 26 17.30 17.41 -3.76
CA SER A 26 18.00 16.75 -2.65
C SER A 26 17.31 15.48 -2.12
N HIS A 27 16.14 15.11 -2.66
CA HIS A 27 15.38 13.94 -2.19
C HIS A 27 16.17 12.62 -2.15
N GLU A 28 17.16 12.42 -3.03
CA GLU A 28 18.03 11.23 -2.99
C GLU A 28 18.89 11.17 -1.73
N SER A 29 19.37 12.33 -1.25
CA SER A 29 20.13 12.41 0.02
C SER A 29 19.23 12.07 1.20
N LEU A 30 17.98 12.57 1.20
CA LEU A 30 17.02 12.26 2.24
C LEU A 30 16.63 10.76 2.20
N ALA A 31 16.36 10.20 1.02
CA ALA A 31 16.09 8.76 0.87
C ALA A 31 17.22 7.91 1.46
N ASN A 32 18.47 8.28 1.17
CA ASN A 32 19.64 7.58 1.70
C ASN A 32 19.72 7.64 3.23
N GLU A 33 19.39 8.80 3.82
CA GLU A 33 19.34 8.97 5.26
C GLU A 33 18.22 8.14 5.89
N LEU A 34 17.02 8.14 5.30
CA LEU A 34 15.89 7.33 5.75
C LEU A 34 16.19 5.83 5.70
N CYS A 35 16.79 5.36 4.60
CA CYS A 35 17.23 3.97 4.47
C CYS A 35 18.28 3.60 5.52
N SER A 36 19.23 4.51 5.80
CA SER A 36 20.24 4.32 6.84
C SER A 36 19.62 4.22 8.24
N ILE A 37 18.67 5.09 8.58
CA ILE A 37 17.91 5.05 9.84
C ILE A 37 17.12 3.74 9.96
N ALA A 38 16.49 3.30 8.86
CA ALA A 38 15.72 2.08 8.79
C ALA A 38 16.56 0.79 8.77
N GLY A 39 17.88 0.89 8.55
CA GLY A 39 18.77 -0.27 8.42
C GLY A 39 18.53 -1.10 7.15
N VAL A 40 18.05 -0.47 6.09
CA VAL A 40 17.73 -1.10 4.79
C VAL A 40 18.64 -0.56 3.69
N PRO A 41 18.89 -1.32 2.61
CA PRO A 41 19.72 -0.82 1.52
C PRO A 41 19.04 0.35 0.81
N ASN A 42 19.81 1.31 0.33
CA ASN A 42 19.29 2.33 -0.58
C ASN A 42 19.44 1.80 -2.01
N ILE A 43 18.39 1.18 -2.54
CA ILE A 43 18.36 0.62 -3.89
C ILE A 43 17.19 1.20 -4.67
N ARG A 44 17.43 1.45 -5.96
CA ARG A 44 16.41 1.73 -6.96
C ARG A 44 16.66 0.80 -8.13
N GLY A 45 15.66 0.02 -8.51
CA GLY A 45 15.72 -0.95 -9.58
C GLY A 45 14.61 -0.77 -10.60
N GLN A 46 14.35 -1.83 -11.34
CA GLN A 46 13.34 -1.84 -12.40
C GLN A 46 11.91 -1.74 -11.84
N GLU A 47 11.69 -2.08 -10.58
CA GLU A 47 10.42 -1.93 -9.87
C GLU A 47 9.92 -0.48 -9.86
N ASP A 48 10.79 0.51 -9.62
CA ASP A 48 10.43 1.94 -9.68
C ASP A 48 10.05 2.29 -11.11
N ILE A 49 10.87 1.95 -12.11
CA ILE A 49 10.61 2.25 -13.53
C ILE A 49 9.26 1.68 -13.98
N VAL A 50 8.97 0.43 -13.62
CA VAL A 50 7.70 -0.25 -13.97
C VAL A 50 6.54 0.39 -13.21
N GLY A 51 6.66 0.61 -11.89
CA GLY A 51 5.63 1.27 -11.07
C GLY A 51 5.29 2.66 -11.60
N SER A 52 6.31 3.47 -11.81
CA SER A 52 6.28 4.75 -12.53
C SER A 52 5.51 4.70 -13.85
N SER A 53 5.61 3.61 -14.60
CA SER A 53 4.94 3.43 -15.91
C SER A 53 3.50 2.95 -15.77
N LEU A 54 3.12 2.37 -14.63
CA LEU A 54 1.73 2.05 -14.28
C LEU A 54 0.97 3.29 -13.81
N ASP A 55 1.66 4.25 -13.19
CA ASP A 55 1.05 5.43 -12.59
C ASP A 55 0.70 6.54 -13.61
N ARG A 56 1.44 6.61 -14.74
CA ARG A 56 1.35 7.74 -15.68
C ARG A 56 1.02 7.33 -17.10
N ILE A 57 0.33 8.23 -17.79
CA ILE A 57 0.18 8.19 -19.24
C ILE A 57 1.52 8.61 -19.87
N PRO A 58 1.96 7.98 -20.98
CA PRO A 58 3.15 8.43 -21.70
C PRO A 58 3.10 9.92 -22.04
N LEU A 59 4.20 10.64 -21.83
CA LEU A 59 4.35 12.06 -22.15
C LEU A 59 5.10 12.20 -23.48
N PRO A 60 4.42 12.35 -24.63
CA PRO A 60 5.08 12.23 -25.95
C PRO A 60 6.16 13.30 -26.17
N ASN A 61 5.98 14.48 -25.58
CA ASN A 61 6.95 15.58 -25.66
C ASN A 61 8.27 15.28 -24.95
N GLU A 62 8.30 14.36 -23.98
CA GLU A 62 9.53 13.94 -23.30
C GLU A 62 10.31 12.87 -24.10
N LEU A 63 9.69 12.24 -25.10
CA LEU A 63 10.34 11.20 -25.90
C LEU A 63 11.42 11.77 -26.84
N TYR A 64 11.25 13.02 -27.26
CA TYR A 64 12.18 13.74 -28.14
C TYR A 64 12.66 15.08 -27.56
N GLY A 65 12.18 15.44 -26.36
CA GLY A 65 12.41 16.74 -25.74
C GLY A 65 13.11 16.65 -24.39
N ARG A 66 13.15 17.77 -23.67
CA ARG A 66 13.61 17.79 -22.27
C ARG A 66 12.50 17.28 -21.36
N GLN A 67 12.90 16.65 -20.26
CA GLN A 67 11.99 16.30 -19.16
C GLN A 67 11.25 17.56 -18.68
N ILE A 68 9.92 17.47 -18.62
CA ILE A 68 9.08 18.51 -18.03
C ILE A 68 9.28 18.45 -16.52
N ARG A 69 9.49 19.60 -15.89
CA ARG A 69 9.63 19.68 -14.43
C ARG A 69 8.64 20.71 -13.92
N VAL A 70 7.70 20.24 -13.10
CA VAL A 70 6.77 21.10 -12.37
C VAL A 70 7.27 21.15 -10.92
N GLY A 71 7.76 22.32 -10.51
CA GLY A 71 8.20 22.53 -9.13
C GLY A 71 7.02 22.72 -8.18
N MET A 72 7.26 22.60 -6.87
CA MET A 72 6.23 22.77 -5.85
C MET A 72 5.52 24.13 -5.94
N ASN A 73 6.25 25.20 -6.26
CA ASN A 73 5.69 26.55 -6.42
C ASN A 73 4.68 26.66 -7.58
N GLU A 74 4.74 25.74 -8.53
CA GLU A 74 3.82 25.64 -9.67
C GLU A 74 2.72 24.60 -9.43
N LEU A 75 2.90 23.70 -8.46
CA LEU A 75 1.90 22.72 -8.06
C LEU A 75 0.77 23.43 -7.31
N LYS A 76 -0.23 23.83 -8.09
CA LYS A 76 -1.41 24.55 -7.60
C LYS A 76 -2.60 23.65 -7.37
N TYR A 77 -2.51 22.34 -7.61
CA TYR A 77 -3.62 21.44 -7.35
C TYR A 77 -3.31 19.97 -7.41
N PHE A 78 -4.10 19.23 -6.64
CA PHE A 78 -4.32 17.80 -6.82
C PHE A 78 -5.55 17.60 -7.70
N ILE A 79 -5.49 16.64 -8.63
CA ILE A 79 -6.60 16.32 -9.54
C ILE A 79 -7.28 15.08 -9.00
N HIS A 80 -8.57 15.19 -8.66
CA HIS A 80 -9.35 14.04 -8.23
C HIS A 80 -9.38 12.98 -9.37
N PRO A 81 -8.93 11.73 -9.13
CA PRO A 81 -8.72 10.75 -10.21
C PRO A 81 -10.00 10.35 -10.96
N ILE A 82 -11.16 10.39 -10.29
CA ILE A 82 -12.46 10.04 -10.89
C ILE A 82 -13.15 11.25 -11.56
N SER A 83 -13.42 12.33 -10.81
CA SER A 83 -14.15 13.48 -11.35
C SER A 83 -13.31 14.38 -12.25
N GLY A 84 -11.98 14.32 -12.16
CA GLY A 84 -11.07 15.27 -12.82
C GLY A 84 -11.10 16.68 -12.23
N GLU A 85 -11.84 16.88 -11.12
CA GLU A 85 -11.90 18.18 -10.45
C GLU A 85 -10.57 18.51 -9.78
N LYS A 86 -10.23 19.81 -9.79
CA LYS A 86 -9.07 20.34 -9.10
C LYS A 86 -9.44 20.54 -7.63
N ILE A 87 -8.78 19.82 -6.73
CA ILE A 87 -9.02 19.88 -5.30
C ILE A 87 -8.18 21.01 -4.70
N THR A 88 -8.79 22.19 -4.59
CA THR A 88 -8.09 23.40 -4.12
C THR A 88 -8.19 23.73 -2.64
N VAL A 89 -9.11 23.08 -1.94
CA VAL A 89 -9.47 23.40 -0.55
C VAL A 89 -8.33 23.10 0.43
N LEU A 90 -7.43 22.19 0.07
CA LEU A 90 -6.25 21.86 0.85
C LEU A 90 -5.07 22.81 0.57
N GLU A 91 -5.10 23.60 -0.52
CA GLU A 91 -3.90 24.20 -1.09
C GLU A 91 -3.36 25.46 -0.42
N GLN A 92 -4.22 26.45 -0.10
CA GLN A 92 -3.68 27.76 0.28
C GLN A 92 -3.05 27.78 1.66
N GLU A 93 -3.50 26.94 2.59
CA GLU A 93 -2.90 26.85 3.92
C GLU A 93 -1.90 25.71 4.03
N LEU A 94 -2.12 24.54 3.41
CA LEU A 94 -1.25 23.38 3.61
C LEU A 94 0.06 23.52 2.83
N TYR A 95 -0.02 23.74 1.52
CA TYR A 95 1.19 23.89 0.71
C TYR A 95 1.95 25.16 1.05
N SER A 96 1.29 26.24 1.47
CA SER A 96 2.00 27.44 1.96
C SER A 96 2.65 27.23 3.32
N LYS A 97 1.98 26.55 4.28
CA LYS A 97 2.56 26.22 5.60
C LYS A 97 3.71 25.22 5.47
N ILE A 98 3.69 24.31 4.49
CA ILE A 98 4.74 23.30 4.31
C ILE A 98 5.84 23.82 3.37
N ALA A 99 5.57 24.77 2.47
CA ALA A 99 6.61 25.34 1.60
C ALA A 99 7.65 26.18 2.37
N ASP A 100 7.34 26.66 3.59
CA ASP A 100 8.33 27.32 4.45
C ASP A 100 9.49 26.37 4.82
N GLU A 101 10.73 26.80 4.61
CA GLU A 101 11.93 25.98 4.84
C GLU A 101 12.03 25.42 6.27
N ASN A 102 11.56 26.17 7.29
CA ASN A 102 11.60 25.69 8.68
C ASN A 102 10.55 24.59 8.90
N SER A 103 9.38 24.73 8.29
CA SER A 103 8.33 23.72 8.29
C SER A 103 8.77 22.42 7.60
N GLN A 104 9.43 22.53 6.43
CA GLN A 104 10.00 21.37 5.73
C GLN A 104 11.01 20.62 6.62
N LYS A 105 11.98 21.34 7.19
CA LYS A 105 12.97 20.74 8.11
C LYS A 105 12.30 20.05 9.29
N LYS A 106 11.30 20.69 9.89
CA LYS A 106 10.54 20.13 11.01
C LYS A 106 9.86 18.81 10.60
N HIS A 107 9.13 18.79 9.49
CA HIS A 107 8.45 17.59 9.02
C HIS A 107 9.42 16.48 8.60
N THR A 108 10.55 16.83 7.99
CA THR A 108 11.62 15.88 7.68
C THR A 108 12.19 15.23 8.94
N GLU A 109 12.46 16.01 10.00
CA GLU A 109 12.92 15.45 11.27
C GLU A 109 11.84 14.61 11.98
N GLU A 110 10.57 15.02 11.92
CA GLU A 110 9.43 14.21 12.40
C GLU A 110 9.36 12.85 11.68
N LEU A 111 9.53 12.85 10.35
CA LEU A 111 9.56 11.63 9.54
C LEU A 111 10.72 10.71 9.94
N LYS A 112 11.94 11.26 10.08
CA LYS A 112 13.11 10.50 10.54
C LYS A 112 12.87 9.85 11.90
N ASN A 113 12.33 10.63 12.85
CA ASN A 113 12.04 10.14 14.19
C ASN A 113 10.95 9.06 14.19
N LYS A 114 9.90 9.21 13.37
CA LYS A 114 8.85 8.18 13.22
C LYS A 114 9.41 6.90 12.62
N ILE A 115 10.19 6.96 11.54
CA ILE A 115 10.80 5.77 10.93
C ILE A 115 11.76 5.09 11.91
N LYS A 116 12.57 5.86 12.63
CA LYS A 116 13.45 5.34 13.68
C LYS A 116 12.67 4.61 14.77
N MET A 117 11.60 5.22 15.28
CA MET A 117 10.73 4.62 16.28
C MET A 117 10.07 3.33 15.78
N ILE A 118 9.57 3.31 14.54
CA ILE A 118 8.98 2.12 13.92
C ILE A 118 10.02 1.00 13.85
N ARG A 119 11.27 1.30 13.44
CA ARG A 119 12.35 0.32 13.36
C ARG A 119 12.77 -0.22 14.73
N GLU A 120 12.86 0.65 15.74
CA GLU A 120 13.24 0.25 17.10
C GLU A 120 12.22 -0.69 17.74
N GLN A 121 10.92 -0.49 17.47
CA GLN A 121 9.83 -1.34 18.00
C GLN A 121 9.58 -2.61 17.16
N ASN A 122 10.12 -2.67 15.93
CA ASN A 122 9.98 -3.78 15.01
C ASN A 122 11.36 -4.16 14.46
N THR A 123 12.15 -4.89 15.24
CA THR A 123 13.56 -5.17 14.92
C THR A 123 13.76 -6.16 13.78
N ASP A 124 12.82 -7.09 13.61
CA ASP A 124 12.74 -8.02 12.49
C ASP A 124 12.31 -7.30 11.20
N ASP A 125 12.91 -7.66 10.06
CA ASP A 125 12.71 -6.93 8.81
C ASP A 125 11.30 -7.10 8.21
N GLU A 126 10.66 -8.26 8.40
CA GLU A 126 9.26 -8.49 7.98
C GLU A 126 8.31 -7.64 8.80
N LYS A 127 8.49 -7.65 10.12
CA LYS A 127 7.69 -6.82 11.03
C LYS A 127 7.90 -5.34 10.76
N PHE A 128 9.15 -4.92 10.55
CA PHE A 128 9.47 -3.54 10.21
C PHE A 128 8.78 -3.13 8.92
N TYR A 129 8.87 -3.96 7.88
CA TYR A 129 8.23 -3.69 6.60
C TYR A 129 6.71 -3.50 6.75
N HIS A 130 6.04 -4.41 7.46
CA HIS A 130 4.59 -4.30 7.66
C HIS A 130 4.20 -3.08 8.50
N ALA A 131 4.94 -2.78 9.56
CA ALA A 131 4.72 -1.57 10.36
C ALA A 131 4.94 -0.31 9.52
N LEU A 132 6.03 -0.25 8.75
CA LEU A 132 6.33 0.87 7.88
C LEU A 132 5.22 1.08 6.85
N TRP A 133 4.82 0.03 6.14
CA TRP A 133 3.71 0.07 5.17
C TRP A 133 2.43 0.60 5.82
N TRP A 134 2.08 0.13 7.01
CA TRP A 134 0.88 0.58 7.72
C TRP A 134 0.95 2.07 8.09
N GLU A 135 2.05 2.50 8.73
CA GLU A 135 2.19 3.85 9.29
C GLU A 135 2.47 4.93 8.26
N LEU A 136 3.02 4.58 7.08
CA LEU A 136 3.43 5.56 6.07
C LEU A 136 2.27 6.47 5.63
N GLY A 137 1.06 5.91 5.51
CA GLY A 137 -0.16 6.65 5.15
C GLY A 137 -0.70 7.55 6.27
N TYR A 138 -0.17 7.45 7.49
CA TYR A 138 -0.61 8.20 8.68
C TYR A 138 0.49 9.11 9.25
N LEU A 139 1.58 9.30 8.50
CA LEU A 139 2.69 10.15 8.95
C LEU A 139 2.25 11.61 9.14
N THR A 140 1.39 12.11 8.27
CA THR A 140 0.83 13.47 8.34
C THR A 140 -0.55 13.48 7.66
N ASP A 141 -1.41 14.44 8.01
CA ASP A 141 -2.76 14.55 7.42
C ASP A 141 -2.76 14.81 5.90
N PHE A 142 -1.61 15.25 5.36
CA PHE A 142 -1.49 15.67 3.97
C PHE A 142 -0.76 14.68 3.07
N VAL A 143 -0.23 13.59 3.62
CA VAL A 143 0.56 12.62 2.84
C VAL A 143 -0.22 12.04 1.65
N GLY A 144 -1.53 11.80 1.82
CA GLY A 144 -2.42 11.33 0.76
C GLY A 144 -2.67 12.36 -0.36
N PHE A 145 -2.27 13.61 -0.18
CA PHE A 145 -2.40 14.69 -1.16
C PHE A 145 -1.04 15.17 -1.70
N MET A 146 0.06 14.52 -1.30
CA MET A 146 1.36 14.74 -1.92
C MET A 146 1.44 13.91 -3.20
N PRO A 147 1.54 14.51 -4.39
CA PRO A 147 1.56 13.74 -5.63
C PRO A 147 2.90 13.01 -5.80
N ALA A 148 2.87 11.80 -6.34
CA ALA A 148 4.11 11.11 -6.72
C ALA A 148 4.77 11.78 -7.94
N ASP A 149 3.95 12.24 -8.88
CA ASP A 149 4.36 12.98 -10.07
C ASP A 149 3.70 14.35 -10.12
N THR A 150 4.49 15.41 -9.98
CA THR A 150 3.98 16.79 -10.00
C THR A 150 3.41 17.22 -11.36
N ARG A 151 3.75 16.51 -12.45
CA ARG A 151 3.20 16.77 -13.80
C ARG A 151 1.79 16.21 -13.96
N VAL A 152 1.48 15.15 -13.24
CA VAL A 152 0.19 14.46 -13.26
C VAL A 152 -0.25 14.22 -11.81
N PRO A 153 -0.64 15.27 -11.06
CA PRO A 153 -0.86 15.19 -9.62
C PRO A 153 -2.23 14.59 -9.30
N ASN A 154 -2.48 13.36 -9.72
CA ASN A 154 -3.77 12.65 -9.57
C ASN A 154 -3.69 11.37 -8.72
N HIS A 155 -2.50 11.01 -8.26
CA HIS A 155 -2.23 9.90 -7.36
C HIS A 155 -1.19 10.35 -6.33
N SER A 156 -1.27 9.78 -5.13
CA SER A 156 -0.39 10.13 -4.04
C SER A 156 0.97 9.45 -4.18
N ILE A 157 1.98 10.00 -3.51
CA ILE A 157 3.29 9.35 -3.35
C ILE A 157 3.14 7.99 -2.67
N ILE A 158 2.14 7.79 -1.82
CA ILE A 158 1.88 6.51 -1.16
C ILE A 158 1.47 5.45 -2.18
N ASP A 159 0.58 5.78 -3.11
CA ASP A 159 0.15 4.85 -4.17
C ASP A 159 1.36 4.35 -4.99
N HIS A 160 2.26 5.28 -5.35
CA HIS A 160 3.50 4.97 -6.08
C HIS A 160 4.47 4.08 -5.28
N LEU A 161 4.63 4.36 -3.98
CA LEU A 161 5.51 3.57 -3.11
C LEU A 161 4.97 2.15 -2.90
N GLU A 162 3.65 2.01 -2.75
CA GLU A 162 2.99 0.71 -2.60
C GLU A 162 3.11 -0.14 -3.85
N ILE A 163 2.85 0.43 -5.04
CA ILE A 163 2.99 -0.34 -6.28
C ILE A 163 4.45 -0.76 -6.51
N THR A 164 5.40 0.11 -6.19
CA THR A 164 6.85 -0.18 -6.31
C THR A 164 7.26 -1.31 -5.37
N ALA A 165 6.81 -1.26 -4.11
CA ALA A 165 7.08 -2.32 -3.13
C ALA A 165 6.38 -3.65 -3.49
N ALA A 166 5.19 -3.61 -4.09
CA ALA A 166 4.50 -4.79 -4.57
C ALA A 166 5.28 -5.44 -5.71
N LEU A 167 5.74 -4.64 -6.68
CA LEU A 167 6.55 -5.10 -7.82
C LEU A 167 7.90 -5.67 -7.38
N GLN A 168 8.49 -5.17 -6.30
CA GLN A 168 9.73 -5.73 -5.73
C GLN A 168 9.59 -7.23 -5.40
N SER A 169 8.41 -7.67 -4.96
CA SER A 169 8.15 -9.11 -4.71
C SER A 169 8.15 -9.96 -5.99
N CYS A 170 7.98 -9.33 -7.16
CA CYS A 170 7.91 -9.95 -8.49
C CYS A 170 9.22 -9.86 -9.26
N LYS A 171 10.32 -9.51 -8.58
CA LYS A 171 11.65 -9.40 -9.19
C LYS A 171 12.25 -10.78 -9.49
N LYS A 172 12.72 -10.96 -10.72
CA LYS A 172 13.36 -12.18 -11.23
C LYS A 172 14.68 -11.83 -11.90
N GLY A 173 15.76 -11.93 -11.15
CA GLY A 173 17.05 -11.33 -11.54
C GLY A 173 16.93 -9.82 -11.55
N ASP A 174 17.26 -9.18 -12.67
CA ASP A 174 17.15 -7.72 -12.83
C ASP A 174 15.80 -7.28 -13.41
N GLN A 175 14.93 -8.21 -13.80
CA GLN A 175 13.64 -7.92 -14.44
C GLN A 175 12.46 -8.04 -13.47
N ILE A 176 11.38 -7.31 -13.76
CA ILE A 176 10.09 -7.47 -13.08
C ILE A 176 9.20 -8.37 -13.92
N ASP A 177 8.79 -9.51 -13.36
CA ASP A 177 7.94 -10.51 -14.01
C ASP A 177 6.69 -10.72 -13.13
N ALA A 178 5.74 -9.80 -13.28
CA ALA A 178 4.53 -9.67 -12.46
C ALA A 178 3.28 -10.10 -13.23
N ALA A 179 2.33 -10.71 -12.53
CA ALA A 179 1.00 -11.00 -13.02
C ALA A 179 -0.06 -10.32 -12.15
N LEU A 180 -1.08 -9.74 -12.79
CA LEU A 180 -2.30 -9.31 -12.12
C LEU A 180 -3.26 -10.50 -12.05
N VAL A 181 -3.67 -10.86 -10.83
CA VAL A 181 -4.64 -11.94 -10.59
C VAL A 181 -5.91 -11.39 -9.96
N MET A 182 -7.04 -12.03 -10.29
CA MET A 182 -8.34 -11.76 -9.70
C MET A 182 -8.83 -13.04 -9.02
N PHE A 183 -9.27 -12.91 -7.77
CA PHE A 183 -9.90 -13.99 -7.01
C PHE A 183 -11.28 -13.52 -6.56
N ALA A 184 -12.29 -14.38 -6.73
CA ALA A 184 -13.66 -14.05 -6.34
C ALA A 184 -14.35 -15.26 -5.72
N ILE A 185 -15.11 -15.02 -4.65
CA ILE A 185 -16.02 -15.98 -4.03
C ILE A 185 -17.44 -15.71 -4.52
N GLY A 186 -18.15 -16.75 -4.96
CA GLY A 186 -19.55 -16.67 -5.36
C GLY A 186 -20.26 -18.03 -5.23
N PRO A 187 -21.61 -18.04 -5.31
CA PRO A 187 -22.51 -16.92 -5.57
C PRO A 187 -22.84 -16.07 -4.31
N VAL A 188 -22.69 -14.74 -4.40
CA VAL A 188 -22.88 -13.82 -3.27
C VAL A 188 -24.36 -13.56 -2.94
N GLN A 189 -25.14 -13.22 -3.97
CA GLN A 189 -26.54 -12.83 -3.79
C GLN A 189 -27.39 -13.99 -3.26
N GLU A 190 -27.14 -15.20 -3.75
CA GLU A 190 -27.85 -16.40 -3.30
C GLU A 190 -27.59 -16.70 -1.82
N LEU A 191 -26.35 -16.53 -1.34
CA LEU A 191 -25.98 -16.69 0.07
C LEU A 191 -26.68 -15.67 0.95
N ILE A 192 -26.60 -14.38 0.59
CA ILE A 192 -27.18 -13.27 1.36
C ILE A 192 -28.72 -13.38 1.39
N ALA A 193 -29.34 -13.81 0.28
CA ALA A 193 -30.78 -13.96 0.17
C ALA A 193 -31.38 -15.06 1.08
N GLN A 194 -30.57 -15.98 1.63
CA GLN A 194 -31.05 -17.00 2.56
C GLN A 194 -31.38 -16.44 3.96
N ALA A 195 -30.94 -15.21 4.27
CA ALA A 195 -31.14 -14.59 5.57
C ALA A 195 -32.63 -14.36 5.90
N ARG A 196 -33.07 -14.77 7.09
CA ARG A 196 -34.45 -14.52 7.57
C ARG A 196 -34.52 -13.37 8.58
N LYS A 197 -33.40 -13.08 9.26
CA LYS A 197 -33.25 -12.00 10.24
C LYS A 197 -32.07 -11.12 9.87
N THR A 198 -32.05 -9.88 10.39
CA THR A 198 -30.92 -8.96 10.20
C THR A 198 -29.59 -9.51 10.72
N VAL A 199 -29.63 -10.32 11.78
CA VAL A 199 -28.42 -11.00 12.30
C VAL A 199 -27.90 -12.04 11.31
N ASP A 200 -28.77 -12.77 10.62
CA ASP A 200 -28.38 -13.74 9.59
C ASP A 200 -27.77 -13.02 8.38
N LEU A 201 -28.36 -11.88 8.00
CA LEU A 201 -27.88 -11.03 6.92
C LEU A 201 -26.48 -10.47 7.21
N TRP A 202 -26.29 -9.94 8.42
CA TRP A 202 -25.00 -9.47 8.90
C TRP A 202 -23.99 -10.63 8.95
N ALA A 203 -24.36 -11.77 9.54
CA ALA A 203 -23.48 -12.93 9.66
C ALA A 203 -23.05 -13.47 8.30
N GLY A 204 -23.97 -13.59 7.33
CA GLY A 204 -23.65 -14.01 5.96
C GLY A 204 -22.72 -13.04 5.24
N SER A 205 -22.94 -11.74 5.39
CA SER A 205 -22.06 -10.71 4.82
C SER A 205 -20.66 -10.74 5.46
N TYR A 206 -20.62 -10.87 6.78
CA TYR A 206 -19.38 -10.96 7.55
C TYR A 206 -18.60 -12.24 7.21
N LEU A 207 -19.28 -13.37 7.08
CA LEU A 207 -18.68 -14.64 6.69
C LEU A 207 -18.02 -14.55 5.31
N LEU A 208 -18.69 -13.96 4.33
CA LEU A 208 -18.13 -13.74 2.99
C LEU A 208 -16.90 -12.83 3.03
N SER A 209 -16.98 -11.73 3.78
CA SER A 209 -15.86 -10.81 4.01
C SER A 209 -14.68 -11.51 4.68
N TYR A 210 -14.95 -12.34 5.69
CA TYR A 210 -13.93 -13.09 6.42
C TYR A 210 -13.25 -14.15 5.56
N LEU A 211 -14.02 -14.95 4.80
CA LEU A 211 -13.46 -15.95 3.89
C LEU A 211 -12.62 -15.29 2.80
N THR A 212 -13.10 -14.19 2.20
CA THR A 212 -12.30 -13.46 1.22
C THR A 212 -11.04 -12.89 1.85
N TYR A 213 -11.15 -12.38 3.08
CA TYR A 213 -9.99 -11.94 3.85
C TYR A 213 -8.98 -13.07 4.09
N LYS A 214 -9.38 -14.34 4.25
CA LYS A 214 -8.43 -15.44 4.44
C LYS A 214 -7.51 -15.67 3.25
N ALA A 215 -8.02 -15.50 2.03
CA ALA A 215 -7.19 -15.50 0.83
C ALA A 215 -6.29 -14.26 0.74
N ILE A 216 -6.81 -13.08 1.11
CA ILE A 216 -6.00 -11.84 1.20
C ILE A 216 -4.88 -11.97 2.23
N GLU A 217 -5.18 -12.49 3.42
CA GLU A 217 -4.26 -12.73 4.53
C GLU A 217 -3.12 -13.65 4.08
N PHE A 218 -3.42 -14.69 3.29
CA PHE A 218 -2.41 -15.54 2.70
C PHE A 218 -1.42 -14.75 1.83
N ILE A 219 -1.91 -13.89 0.93
CA ILE A 219 -1.03 -13.05 0.09
C ILE A 219 -0.27 -12.05 0.96
N GLY A 220 -0.97 -11.38 1.87
CA GLY A 220 -0.43 -10.36 2.78
C GLY A 220 0.77 -10.86 3.58
N ILE A 221 0.68 -12.07 4.12
CA ILE A 221 1.75 -12.70 4.89
C ILE A 221 2.90 -13.18 3.99
N ASN A 222 2.62 -13.69 2.80
CA ASN A 222 3.63 -14.32 1.96
C ASN A 222 4.34 -13.37 0.99
N TYR A 223 3.75 -12.22 0.68
CA TYR A 223 4.25 -11.27 -0.33
C TYR A 223 4.24 -9.81 0.16
N GLY A 224 3.36 -9.48 1.11
CA GLY A 224 3.09 -8.12 1.56
C GLY A 224 1.62 -7.73 1.34
N PHE A 225 1.05 -6.90 2.22
CA PHE A 225 -0.33 -6.43 2.06
C PHE A 225 -0.47 -5.35 0.98
N ASP A 226 0.64 -4.71 0.58
CA ASP A 226 0.76 -3.84 -0.58
C ASP A 226 0.53 -4.56 -1.91
N ASN A 227 0.72 -5.88 -1.96
CA ASN A 227 0.46 -6.68 -3.16
C ASN A 227 -1.03 -6.75 -3.53
N ILE A 228 -1.94 -6.36 -2.63
CA ILE A 228 -3.37 -6.29 -2.90
C ILE A 228 -3.69 -4.88 -3.45
N ILE A 229 -4.04 -4.81 -4.74
CA ILE A 229 -4.46 -3.56 -5.38
C ILE A 229 -5.87 -3.19 -4.94
N TYR A 230 -6.76 -4.19 -4.87
CA TYR A 230 -8.15 -4.00 -4.52
C TYR A 230 -8.62 -5.16 -3.63
N PRO A 231 -9.31 -4.92 -2.52
CA PRO A 231 -9.61 -3.61 -1.93
C PRO A 231 -8.36 -2.94 -1.33
N TYR A 232 -8.44 -1.64 -1.05
CA TYR A 232 -7.39 -0.95 -0.28
C TYR A 232 -7.40 -1.42 1.19
N LEU A 233 -6.23 -1.81 1.70
CA LEU A 233 -6.10 -2.57 2.95
C LEU A 233 -5.58 -1.80 4.16
N ARG A 234 -4.88 -0.68 3.95
CA ARG A 234 -4.39 0.15 5.06
C ARG A 234 -5.58 0.72 5.84
N GLY A 235 -5.55 0.55 7.16
CA GLY A 235 -6.67 0.93 8.04
C GLY A 235 -7.80 -0.10 8.13
N ASN A 236 -7.67 -1.28 7.51
CA ASN A 236 -8.65 -2.36 7.64
C ASN A 236 -8.46 -3.12 8.97
N ALA A 237 -9.56 -3.37 9.69
CA ALA A 237 -9.53 -4.04 10.99
C ALA A 237 -9.00 -5.48 10.93
N PHE A 238 -9.29 -6.25 9.88
CA PHE A 238 -8.76 -7.60 9.75
C PHE A 238 -7.25 -7.60 9.59
N VAL A 239 -6.73 -6.71 8.75
CA VAL A 239 -5.28 -6.53 8.54
C VAL A 239 -4.59 -6.13 9.83
N TYR A 240 -5.16 -5.16 10.55
CA TYR A 240 -4.67 -4.75 11.87
C TYR A 240 -4.55 -5.94 12.83
N ARG A 241 -5.60 -6.78 12.94
CA ARG A 241 -5.58 -7.98 13.80
C ARG A 241 -4.53 -9.00 13.36
N THR A 242 -4.35 -9.20 12.05
CA THR A 242 -3.31 -10.10 11.55
C THR A 242 -1.92 -9.58 11.88
N LEU A 243 -1.65 -8.29 11.68
CA LEU A 243 -0.36 -7.68 12.04
C LEU A 243 -0.08 -7.77 13.55
N GLN A 244 -1.09 -7.52 14.40
CA GLN A 244 -0.97 -7.73 15.85
C GLN A 244 -0.63 -9.20 16.18
N ARG A 245 -1.26 -10.17 15.52
CA ARG A 245 -0.99 -11.60 15.74
C ARG A 245 0.39 -12.03 15.27
N LEU A 246 0.93 -11.38 14.23
CA LEU A 246 2.33 -11.52 13.80
C LEU A 246 3.31 -10.82 14.76
N GLY A 247 2.81 -10.12 15.77
CA GLY A 247 3.60 -9.39 16.76
C GLY A 247 4.27 -8.16 16.15
N VAL A 248 3.61 -7.50 15.20
CA VAL A 248 3.99 -6.19 14.66
C VAL A 248 3.44 -5.11 15.59
N THR A 249 4.30 -4.18 15.99
CA THR A 249 3.93 -3.03 16.79
C THR A 249 3.46 -1.91 15.87
N LEU A 250 2.19 -1.54 16.00
CA LEU A 250 1.52 -0.46 15.26
C LEU A 250 1.19 0.71 16.19
N PHE A 251 1.14 1.90 15.64
CA PHE A 251 0.90 3.18 16.34
C PHE A 251 -0.40 3.85 15.90
N THR A 252 -0.94 3.46 14.74
CA THR A 252 -2.23 3.94 14.25
C THR A 252 -3.28 2.83 14.27
N GLU A 253 -4.42 3.07 14.90
CA GLU A 253 -5.56 2.16 14.93
C GLU A 253 -6.51 2.36 13.74
N PRO A 254 -7.20 1.30 13.28
CA PRO A 254 -8.24 1.41 12.26
C PRO A 254 -9.43 2.24 12.77
N LEU A 255 -9.98 3.09 11.90
CA LEU A 255 -11.16 3.91 12.23
C LEU A 255 -12.47 3.11 12.26
N MET A 256 -12.58 2.07 11.44
CA MET A 256 -13.78 1.24 11.35
C MET A 256 -13.75 0.09 12.37
N ASP A 257 -14.92 -0.16 12.99
CA ASP A 257 -15.12 -1.29 13.91
C ASP A 257 -14.94 -2.63 13.19
N GLU A 258 -14.33 -3.59 13.87
CA GLU A 258 -14.06 -4.93 13.34
C GLU A 258 -15.31 -5.73 12.97
N LYS A 259 -16.49 -5.38 13.49
CA LYS A 259 -17.78 -6.02 13.17
C LYS A 259 -18.32 -5.65 11.79
N ILE A 260 -17.71 -4.69 11.10
CA ILE A 260 -18.12 -4.28 9.76
C ILE A 260 -17.50 -5.20 8.72
N ALA A 261 -18.35 -5.85 7.93
CA ALA A 261 -17.96 -6.62 6.75
C ALA A 261 -17.42 -5.69 5.65
N SER A 262 -16.14 -5.35 5.75
CA SER A 262 -15.48 -4.31 4.94
C SER A 262 -14.71 -4.86 3.74
N ILE A 263 -14.53 -6.18 3.64
CA ILE A 263 -13.83 -6.84 2.53
C ILE A 263 -14.88 -7.32 1.51
N PRO A 264 -14.80 -6.90 0.24
CA PRO A 264 -15.68 -7.39 -0.83
C PRO A 264 -15.39 -8.87 -1.13
N ASN A 265 -16.26 -9.50 -1.91
CA ASN A 265 -16.11 -10.91 -2.31
C ASN A 265 -15.06 -11.14 -3.42
N VAL A 266 -14.43 -10.08 -3.91
CA VAL A 266 -13.45 -10.10 -5.00
C VAL A 266 -12.26 -9.25 -4.62
N PHE A 267 -11.06 -9.71 -4.94
CA PHE A 267 -9.84 -8.92 -4.79
C PHE A 267 -8.96 -9.03 -6.04
N LEU A 268 -8.13 -8.01 -6.25
CA LEU A 268 -7.08 -7.96 -7.26
C LEU A 268 -5.73 -7.90 -6.57
N ALA A 269 -4.77 -8.70 -7.05
CA ALA A 269 -3.43 -8.74 -6.49
C ALA A 269 -2.36 -8.78 -7.58
N ILE A 270 -1.21 -8.17 -7.31
CA ILE A 270 0.02 -8.37 -8.07
C ILE A 270 0.82 -9.48 -7.40
N VAL A 271 1.20 -10.48 -8.19
CA VAL A 271 1.97 -11.63 -7.71
C VAL A 271 3.07 -11.97 -8.73
N PRO A 272 4.12 -12.68 -8.31
CA PRO A 272 5.13 -13.16 -9.24
C PRO A 272 4.49 -14.03 -10.33
N ALA A 273 4.71 -13.71 -11.60
CA ALA A 273 4.01 -14.36 -12.71
C ALA A 273 4.26 -15.87 -12.75
N TRP A 274 5.46 -16.31 -12.38
CA TRP A 274 5.85 -17.72 -12.32
C TRP A 274 5.20 -18.50 -11.15
N GLU A 275 4.58 -17.83 -10.18
CA GLU A 275 3.85 -18.45 -9.07
C GLU A 275 2.33 -18.25 -9.18
N ALA A 276 1.84 -17.41 -10.10
CA ALA A 276 0.44 -16.94 -10.15
C ALA A 276 -0.61 -18.06 -10.00
N LYS A 277 -0.47 -19.16 -10.76
CA LYS A 277 -1.37 -20.31 -10.66
C LYS A 277 -1.34 -20.97 -9.28
N LYS A 278 -0.15 -21.10 -8.70
CA LYS A 278 0.03 -21.68 -7.36
C LYS A 278 -0.56 -20.77 -6.29
N VAL A 279 -0.35 -19.45 -6.38
CA VAL A 279 -0.95 -18.48 -5.44
C VAL A 279 -2.47 -18.62 -5.41
N ILE A 280 -3.11 -18.67 -6.58
CA ILE A 280 -4.57 -18.79 -6.68
C ILE A 280 -5.08 -20.12 -6.11
N ASN A 281 -4.41 -21.24 -6.41
CA ASN A 281 -4.76 -22.53 -5.83
C ASN A 281 -4.63 -22.51 -4.29
N MET A 282 -3.56 -21.92 -3.76
CA MET A 282 -3.37 -21.81 -2.31
C MET A 282 -4.43 -20.91 -1.65
N CYS A 283 -4.85 -19.83 -2.32
CA CYS A 283 -5.95 -18.99 -1.86
C CYS A 283 -7.26 -19.80 -1.75
N GLU A 284 -7.57 -20.62 -2.76
CA GLU A 284 -8.74 -21.50 -2.74
C GLU A 284 -8.67 -22.53 -1.60
N GLU A 285 -7.51 -23.17 -1.41
CA GLU A 285 -7.29 -24.15 -0.34
C GLU A 285 -7.46 -23.53 1.05
N VAL A 286 -6.88 -22.34 1.27
CA VAL A 286 -7.00 -21.61 2.54
C VAL A 286 -8.47 -21.26 2.84
N VAL A 287 -9.22 -20.79 1.83
CA VAL A 287 -10.65 -20.48 1.99
C VAL A 287 -11.46 -21.72 2.36
N LYS A 288 -11.25 -22.83 1.63
CA LYS A 288 -11.94 -24.10 1.89
C LYS A 288 -11.65 -24.62 3.30
N LYS A 289 -10.38 -24.59 3.70
CA LYS A 289 -9.96 -25.01 5.04
C LYS A 289 -10.59 -24.13 6.12
N SER A 290 -10.56 -22.80 5.95
CA SER A 290 -11.20 -21.88 6.91
C SER A 290 -12.71 -22.08 7.01
N TRP A 291 -13.38 -22.45 5.92
CA TRP A 291 -14.79 -22.83 5.94
C TRP A 291 -15.03 -24.12 6.74
N GLU A 292 -14.21 -25.16 6.50
CA GLU A 292 -14.31 -26.44 7.20
C GLU A 292 -14.04 -26.30 8.71
N GLU A 293 -13.05 -25.50 9.10
CA GLU A 293 -12.75 -25.19 10.50
C GLU A 293 -13.96 -24.52 11.17
N LEU A 294 -14.53 -23.47 10.56
CA LEU A 294 -15.73 -22.82 11.08
C LEU A 294 -16.93 -23.77 11.17
N ALA A 295 -17.13 -24.64 10.17
CA ALA A 295 -18.21 -25.60 10.20
C ALA A 295 -18.04 -26.63 11.33
N THR A 296 -16.80 -27.03 11.62
CA THR A 296 -16.49 -28.00 12.68
C THR A 296 -16.65 -27.39 14.07
N ASP A 297 -16.24 -26.15 14.28
CA ASP A 297 -16.34 -25.46 15.58
C ASP A 297 -17.79 -25.22 16.05
N VAL A 298 -18.75 -25.28 15.13
CA VAL A 298 -20.18 -25.02 15.38
C VAL A 298 -20.99 -26.32 15.47
N LEU A 299 -20.39 -27.48 15.18
CA LEU A 299 -20.98 -28.82 15.31
C LEU A 299 -20.69 -29.44 16.68
#